data_AF-A0A6J7KH25-F1
#
_entry.id   AF-A0A6J7KH25-F1
#
_cell.length_a   1.000
_cell.length_b   1.000
_cell.length_c   1.000
_cell.angle_alpha   90.00
_cell.angle_beta   90.00
_cell.angle_gamma   90.00
#
_symmetry.space_group_name_H-M   'P 1'
#
loop_
_entity.id
_entity.type
_entity.pdbx_description
1 polymer ?
#
loop_
_entity_poly.entity_id
_entity_poly.type
_entity_poly.pdbx_seq_one_letter_code
_entity_poly.pdbx_strand_id
1 'polypeptide(L)'
;MSSTPAGWYPDPWKQATLRYWDGTNWTSSTNATQAPTPTAVQPASSGFKPPTTHKEKGNELEQQIARFLRTLGYEARTNVVLTGRSGATHEIDVLGEKSDQLTTFRVAVECKAWEQPIEKDVVAKLHYVLGDLGLREGIIACLSGYRSGAETAAREMGITLWGPDELRSRLGQVALSDISTGAPKKLATGLPFTLTIEQARPLFEKETKGKLGIGAEEIVWVSPAWLPVAVVQVALTSVEGRLKKVAQTRRIWNAYELLDGGLVASFPGPPQFVEVDIRNTSLRPKQKDAAAARAIEDAVGKYKSVSTEAAQLRHAQRLGALGIPAPFRAVPESTTTAFMPIYIAIARRREGERLIAVDGHHQRVHPRLNAVLTQHSHWVRESFSST
;
A
#
# COMPACT_ATOMS: atom_id res chain seq x y z
N MET A 1 25.54 -43.99 -34.86
CA MET A 1 25.15 -42.57 -34.99
C MET A 1 24.69 -42.11 -33.62
N SER A 2 25.34 -41.10 -33.03
CA SER A 2 24.98 -40.59 -31.71
C SER A 2 23.72 -39.74 -31.85
N SER A 3 22.59 -40.20 -31.30
CA SER A 3 21.38 -39.38 -31.19
C SER A 3 21.55 -38.44 -30.00
N THR A 4 21.42 -37.14 -30.26
CA THR A 4 21.41 -36.13 -29.20
C THR A 4 20.25 -36.44 -28.25
N PRO A 5 20.52 -36.72 -26.96
CA PRO A 5 19.48 -37.06 -26.01
C PRO A 5 18.56 -35.87 -25.75
N ALA A 6 17.32 -36.14 -25.38
CA ALA A 6 16.36 -35.10 -25.02
C ALA A 6 16.91 -34.22 -23.88
N GLY A 7 16.81 -32.90 -24.02
CA GLY A 7 17.45 -31.98 -23.09
C GLY A 7 17.38 -30.52 -23.52
N TRP A 8 17.86 -29.64 -22.64
CA TRP A 8 17.97 -28.21 -22.92
C TRP A 8 19.32 -27.91 -23.59
N TYR A 9 19.25 -27.24 -24.73
CA TYR A 9 20.43 -26.88 -25.53
C TYR A 9 20.32 -25.42 -26.00
N PRO A 10 21.43 -24.77 -26.39
CA PRO A 10 21.38 -23.40 -26.92
C PRO A 10 20.37 -23.26 -28.05
N ASP A 11 19.51 -22.23 -28.00
CA ASP A 11 18.46 -22.05 -29.00
C ASP A 11 19.08 -21.81 -30.39
N PRO A 12 18.90 -22.72 -31.36
CA PRO A 12 19.47 -22.55 -32.70
C PRO A 12 18.91 -21.32 -33.42
N TRP A 13 17.76 -20.81 -32.99
CA TRP A 13 17.14 -19.60 -33.55
C TRP A 13 17.48 -18.32 -32.78
N LYS A 14 18.27 -18.41 -31.69
CA LYS A 14 18.71 -17.27 -30.86
C LYS A 14 17.56 -16.38 -30.35
N GLN A 15 16.36 -16.94 -30.16
CA GLN A 15 15.21 -16.23 -29.60
C GLN A 15 15.17 -16.34 -28.07
N ALA A 16 15.83 -17.35 -27.51
CA ALA A 16 16.04 -17.57 -26.07
C ALA A 16 17.45 -18.10 -25.80
N THR A 17 17.84 -18.21 -24.52
CA THR A 17 19.17 -18.75 -24.16
C THR A 17 19.23 -20.27 -24.37
N LEU A 18 18.15 -21.00 -24.04
CA LEU A 18 18.02 -22.44 -24.20
C LEU A 18 16.66 -22.82 -24.80
N ARG A 19 16.62 -23.89 -25.61
CA ARG A 19 15.42 -24.52 -26.14
C ARG A 19 15.45 -26.02 -25.85
N TYR A 20 14.28 -26.61 -25.62
CA TYR A 20 14.18 -28.03 -25.31
C TYR A 20 14.11 -28.86 -26.60
N TRP A 21 15.05 -29.80 -26.75
CA TRP A 21 15.08 -30.86 -27.76
C TRP A 21 14.43 -32.12 -27.16
N ASP A 22 13.44 -32.70 -27.83
CA ASP A 22 12.73 -33.89 -27.32
C ASP A 22 13.39 -35.22 -27.67
N GLY A 23 14.58 -35.18 -28.29
CA GLY A 23 15.29 -36.35 -28.82
C GLY A 23 15.15 -36.51 -30.33
N THR A 24 14.16 -35.85 -30.97
CA THR A 24 13.90 -35.94 -32.42
C THR A 24 13.62 -34.58 -33.06
N ASN A 25 13.02 -33.63 -32.34
CA ASN A 25 12.69 -32.28 -32.81
C ASN A 25 12.89 -31.21 -31.72
N TRP A 26 13.06 -29.96 -32.15
CA TRP A 26 13.04 -28.80 -31.26
C TRP A 26 11.60 -28.44 -30.92
N THR A 27 11.32 -28.32 -29.63
CA THR A 27 9.98 -27.95 -29.14
C THR A 27 9.82 -26.43 -29.08
N SER A 28 8.58 -25.97 -28.90
CA SER A 28 8.28 -24.55 -28.62
C SER A 28 8.72 -24.11 -27.21
N SER A 29 9.11 -25.05 -26.35
CA SER A 29 9.60 -24.78 -25.00
C SER A 29 10.99 -24.16 -25.03
N THR A 30 11.05 -22.85 -24.78
CA THR A 30 12.29 -22.12 -24.51
C THR A 30 12.46 -21.90 -23.02
N ASN A 31 13.69 -21.66 -22.56
CA ASN A 31 13.83 -20.87 -21.36
C ASN A 31 13.36 -19.46 -21.73
N ALA A 32 12.08 -19.19 -21.54
CA ALA A 32 11.70 -17.82 -21.28
C ALA A 32 12.67 -17.37 -20.18
N THR A 33 13.38 -16.27 -20.41
CA THR A 33 14.07 -15.54 -19.35
C THR A 33 13.16 -15.69 -18.15
N GLN A 34 13.64 -16.34 -17.08
CA GLN A 34 12.94 -16.30 -15.82
C GLN A 34 12.99 -14.82 -15.41
N ALA A 35 12.06 -14.03 -15.97
CA ALA A 35 11.46 -12.97 -15.22
C ALA A 35 11.07 -13.66 -13.91
N PRO A 36 11.56 -13.15 -12.78
CA PRO A 36 11.32 -13.79 -11.50
C PRO A 36 9.82 -14.08 -11.44
N THR A 37 9.48 -15.32 -11.08
CA THR A 37 8.16 -15.65 -10.54
C THR A 37 7.73 -14.44 -9.71
N PRO A 38 6.54 -13.84 -9.90
CA PRO A 38 6.14 -12.71 -9.09
C PRO A 38 6.04 -13.20 -7.66
N THR A 39 7.15 -13.15 -6.93
CA THR A 39 7.18 -13.06 -5.50
C THR A 39 6.36 -11.81 -5.25
N ALA A 40 5.19 -11.98 -4.62
CA ALA A 40 4.39 -10.87 -4.17
C ALA A 40 5.34 -9.87 -3.52
N VAL A 41 5.53 -8.72 -4.16
CA VAL A 41 6.23 -7.61 -3.54
C VAL A 41 5.21 -7.07 -2.55
N GLN A 42 5.07 -7.75 -1.41
CA GLN A 42 4.41 -7.13 -0.27
C GLN A 42 5.12 -5.79 -0.07
N PRO A 43 4.41 -4.66 -0.06
CA PRO A 43 5.05 -3.38 0.11
C PRO A 43 5.68 -3.47 1.48
N ALA A 44 7.02 -3.54 1.56
CA ALA A 44 7.77 -3.95 2.74
C ALA A 44 6.85 -4.17 3.93
N SER A 45 6.26 -5.37 4.04
CA SER A 45 5.84 -5.78 5.36
C SER A 45 7.20 -5.88 6.06
N SER A 46 7.59 -4.79 6.74
CA SER A 46 8.25 -4.99 8.02
C SER A 46 7.47 -6.14 8.63
N GLY A 47 8.13 -7.25 8.96
CA GLY A 47 7.52 -8.43 9.54
C GLY A 47 6.85 -8.09 10.87
N PHE A 48 5.82 -7.27 10.79
CA PHE A 48 5.21 -6.53 11.86
C PHE A 48 3.99 -7.34 12.19
N LYS A 49 4.25 -8.30 13.06
CA LYS A 49 3.24 -8.68 14.03
C LYS A 49 2.82 -7.39 14.72
N PRO A 50 1.53 -7.00 14.66
CA PRO A 50 1.07 -5.89 15.46
C PRO A 50 1.37 -6.20 16.93
N PRO A 51 1.55 -5.16 17.76
CA PRO A 51 1.88 -5.41 19.13
C PRO A 51 0.78 -6.09 19.92
N THR A 52 0.95 -7.39 20.10
CA THR A 52 0.20 -8.23 21.01
C THR A 52 0.81 -8.21 22.41
N THR A 53 2.07 -7.79 22.52
CA THR A 53 2.83 -7.73 23.77
C THR A 53 3.31 -6.32 24.06
N HIS A 54 3.59 -6.02 25.33
CA HIS A 54 4.22 -4.75 25.72
C HIS A 54 5.50 -4.45 24.94
N LYS A 55 6.27 -5.49 24.60
CA LYS A 55 7.52 -5.38 23.83
C LYS A 55 7.28 -4.86 22.43
N GLU A 56 6.30 -5.42 21.73
CA GLU A 56 5.99 -4.97 20.38
C GLU A 56 5.44 -3.52 20.39
N LYS A 57 4.72 -3.09 21.46
CA LYS A 57 4.16 -1.72 21.55
C LYS A 57 5.31 -0.72 21.71
N GLY A 58 6.32 -1.11 22.48
CA GLY A 58 7.61 -0.41 22.57
C GLY A 58 8.26 -0.27 21.20
N ASN A 59 8.45 -1.38 20.49
CA ASN A 59 9.07 -1.38 19.16
C ASN A 59 8.35 -0.45 18.16
N GLU A 60 7.01 -0.40 18.15
CA GLU A 60 6.30 0.49 17.22
C GLU A 60 6.45 1.96 17.59
N LEU A 61 6.39 2.28 18.89
CA LEU A 61 6.65 3.64 19.37
C LEU A 61 8.06 4.10 18.98
N GLU A 62 9.07 3.24 19.16
CA GLU A 62 10.46 3.48 18.73
C GLU A 62 10.54 3.77 17.23
N GLN A 63 9.90 2.93 16.40
CA GLN A 63 9.94 3.09 14.95
C GLN A 63 9.23 4.36 14.47
N GLN A 64 8.16 4.79 15.12
CA GLN A 64 7.49 6.05 14.79
C GLN A 64 8.32 7.27 15.20
N ILE A 65 8.94 7.23 16.37
CA ILE A 65 9.85 8.31 16.83
C ILE A 65 11.06 8.38 15.91
N ALA A 66 11.66 7.25 15.52
CA ALA A 66 12.77 7.22 14.59
C ALA A 66 12.38 7.79 13.22
N ARG A 67 11.18 7.46 12.70
CA ARG A 67 10.63 8.07 11.48
C ARG A 67 10.48 9.58 11.61
N PHE A 68 9.93 10.06 12.73
CA PHE A 68 9.78 11.49 12.99
C PHE A 68 11.13 12.22 13.08
N LEU A 69 12.11 11.67 13.79
CA LEU A 69 13.45 12.28 13.85
C LEU A 69 14.11 12.36 12.46
N ARG A 70 13.90 11.35 11.60
CA ARG A 70 14.39 11.40 10.21
C ARG A 70 13.74 12.52 9.40
N THR A 71 12.46 12.86 9.62
CA THR A 71 11.83 14.01 8.93
C THR A 71 12.42 15.34 9.39
N LEU A 72 12.99 15.41 10.58
CA LEU A 72 13.74 16.56 11.11
C LEU A 72 15.22 16.59 10.67
N GLY A 73 15.63 15.62 9.85
CA GLY A 73 16.98 15.52 9.29
C GLY A 73 18.01 14.87 10.21
N TYR A 74 17.58 14.02 11.15
CA TYR A 74 18.48 13.14 11.91
C TYR A 74 18.66 11.79 11.20
N GLU A 75 19.85 11.20 11.32
CA GLU A 75 20.05 9.77 11.17
C GLU A 75 19.57 9.06 12.43
N ALA A 76 18.35 8.50 12.39
CA ALA A 76 17.75 7.82 13.54
C ALA A 76 17.89 6.30 13.46
N ARG A 77 18.36 5.69 14.55
CA ARG A 77 18.53 4.23 14.73
C ARG A 77 17.81 3.77 16.00
N THR A 78 17.26 2.56 16.00
CA THR A 78 16.54 1.97 17.14
C THR A 78 17.37 0.86 17.79
N ASN A 79 17.18 0.61 19.09
CA ASN A 79 17.84 -0.47 19.85
C ASN A 79 19.38 -0.39 19.76
N VAL A 80 19.93 0.82 19.99
CA VAL A 80 21.37 1.08 19.86
C VAL A 80 22.07 0.77 21.18
N VAL A 81 23.01 -0.18 21.17
CA VAL A 81 23.85 -0.47 22.34
C VAL A 81 25.14 0.35 22.27
N LEU A 82 25.43 1.10 23.32
CA LEU A 82 26.64 1.92 23.47
C LEU A 82 27.36 1.58 24.78
N THR A 83 28.68 1.64 24.79
CA THR A 83 29.49 1.46 26.00
C THR A 83 29.76 2.81 26.66
N GLY A 84 29.39 2.94 27.94
CA GLY A 84 29.61 4.12 28.75
C GLY A 84 31.02 4.24 29.31
N ARG A 85 31.31 5.39 29.91
CA ARG A 85 32.62 5.69 30.55
C ARG A 85 32.92 4.76 31.72
N SER A 86 31.88 4.24 32.38
CA SER A 86 31.99 3.24 33.44
C SER A 86 32.41 1.85 32.94
N GLY A 87 32.42 1.61 31.62
CA GLY A 87 32.58 0.29 31.01
C GLY A 87 31.28 -0.52 30.91
N ALA A 88 30.17 -0.03 31.48
CA ALA A 88 28.85 -0.64 31.32
C ALA A 88 28.28 -0.41 29.91
N THR A 89 27.52 -1.40 29.41
CA THR A 89 26.76 -1.29 28.16
C THR A 89 25.34 -0.80 28.43
N HIS A 90 24.89 0.20 27.66
CA HIS A 90 23.54 0.75 27.75
C HIS A 90 22.84 0.64 26.40
N GLU A 91 21.58 0.23 26.43
CA GLU A 91 20.70 0.22 25.26
C GLU A 91 19.88 1.51 25.23
N ILE A 92 19.85 2.17 24.07
CA ILE A 92 19.06 3.35 23.78
C ILE A 92 17.98 2.98 22.78
N ASP A 93 16.72 3.15 23.19
CA ASP A 93 15.55 2.73 22.39
C ASP A 93 15.55 3.44 21.02
N VAL A 94 15.79 4.77 20.98
CA VAL A 94 16.05 5.50 19.73
C VAL A 94 17.19 6.51 19.90
N LEU A 95 18.19 6.44 19.02
CA LEU A 95 19.27 7.42 18.92
C LEU A 95 19.16 8.17 17.60
N GLY A 96 18.96 9.50 17.67
CA GLY A 96 19.05 10.40 16.54
C GLY A 96 20.40 11.10 16.51
N GLU A 97 21.09 11.07 15.38
CA GLU A 97 22.33 11.82 15.17
C GLU A 97 22.19 12.80 14.02
N LYS A 98 22.70 14.01 14.21
CA LYS A 98 22.72 15.03 13.15
C LYS A 98 24.04 15.77 13.24
N SER A 99 24.83 15.68 12.18
CA SER A 99 26.12 16.35 12.09
C SER A 99 26.03 17.55 11.16
N ASP A 100 26.62 18.66 11.58
CA ASP A 100 26.98 19.76 10.69
C ASP A 100 28.51 19.87 10.58
N GLN A 101 29.02 20.93 9.97
CA GLN A 101 30.47 21.11 9.76
C GLN A 101 31.25 21.35 11.07
N LEU A 102 30.57 21.66 12.18
CA LEU A 102 31.19 22.09 13.43
C LEU A 102 30.96 21.09 14.57
N THR A 103 29.81 20.42 14.60
CA THR A 103 29.43 19.57 15.72
C THR A 103 28.48 18.44 15.31
N THR A 104 28.43 17.40 16.15
CA THR A 104 27.43 16.33 16.04
C THR A 104 26.47 16.43 17.21
N PHE A 105 25.19 16.61 16.89
CA PHE A 105 24.10 16.59 17.83
C PHE A 105 23.59 15.15 17.96
N ARG A 106 23.45 14.68 19.21
CA ARG A 106 22.92 13.36 19.53
C ARG A 106 21.76 13.50 20.50
N VAL A 107 20.61 12.97 20.11
CA VAL A 107 19.42 12.88 20.96
C VAL A 107 19.12 11.42 21.25
N ALA A 108 19.05 11.07 22.53
CA ALA A 108 18.62 9.75 22.97
C ALA A 108 17.17 9.81 23.46
N VAL A 109 16.36 8.88 22.98
CA VAL A 109 14.95 8.75 23.36
C VAL A 109 14.73 7.39 24.03
N GLU A 110 14.19 7.43 25.25
CA GLU A 110 13.64 6.27 25.94
C GLU A 110 12.14 6.17 25.65
N CYS A 111 11.68 5.00 25.23
CA CYS A 111 10.30 4.72 24.87
C CYS A 111 9.60 3.92 25.98
N LYS A 112 8.40 4.37 26.36
CA LYS A 112 7.57 3.75 27.40
C LYS A 112 6.13 3.61 26.91
N ALA A 113 5.88 2.52 26.19
CA ALA A 113 4.56 2.12 25.72
C ALA A 113 3.75 1.35 26.78
N TRP A 114 3.83 1.79 28.03
CA TRP A 114 3.13 1.16 29.17
C TRP A 114 1.69 1.65 29.28
N GLU A 115 0.85 0.87 29.94
CA GLU A 115 -0.53 1.28 30.25
C GLU A 115 -0.59 2.25 31.43
N GLN A 116 0.40 2.20 32.31
CA GLN A 116 0.50 3.08 33.48
C GLN A 116 1.43 4.27 33.20
N PRO A 117 1.15 5.45 33.78
CA PRO A 117 2.06 6.59 33.73
C PRO A 117 3.43 6.24 34.32
N ILE A 118 4.50 6.82 33.76
CA ILE A 118 5.85 6.61 34.28
C ILE A 118 6.05 7.31 35.64
N GLU A 119 6.99 6.79 36.41
CA GLU A 119 7.42 7.35 37.69
C GLU A 119 8.86 7.89 37.63
N LYS A 120 9.34 8.45 38.75
CA LYS A 120 10.64 9.17 38.83
C LYS A 120 11.86 8.28 38.55
N ASP A 121 11.72 6.98 38.74
CA ASP A 121 12.78 5.99 38.54
C ASP A 121 13.19 5.87 37.06
N VAL A 122 12.23 5.92 36.15
CA VAL A 122 12.48 5.94 34.69
C VAL A 122 13.32 7.15 34.29
N VAL A 123 12.99 8.31 34.85
CA VAL A 123 13.71 9.57 34.62
C VAL A 123 15.14 9.50 35.16
N ALA A 124 15.30 9.06 36.42
CA ALA A 124 16.61 8.93 37.05
C ALA A 124 17.51 7.94 36.30
N LYS A 125 16.94 6.83 35.82
CA LYS A 125 17.65 5.84 35.01
C LYS A 125 18.17 6.46 33.71
N LEU A 126 17.32 7.14 32.94
CA LEU A 126 17.76 7.77 31.69
C LEU A 126 18.84 8.82 31.96
N HIS A 127 18.68 9.66 32.99
CA HIS A 127 19.69 10.67 33.35
C HIS A 127 21.07 10.05 33.61
N TYR A 128 21.10 8.96 34.38
CA TYR A 128 22.34 8.22 34.62
C TYR A 128 22.96 7.68 33.33
N VAL A 129 22.15 7.07 32.46
CA VAL A 129 22.60 6.52 31.17
C VAL A 129 23.20 7.62 30.27
N LEU A 130 22.53 8.76 30.15
CA LEU A 130 23.02 9.90 29.36
C LEU A 130 24.37 10.39 29.91
N GLY A 131 24.48 10.53 31.23
CA GLY A 131 25.71 10.93 31.90
C GLY A 131 26.86 9.95 31.65
N ASP A 132 26.59 8.65 31.68
CA ASP A 132 27.62 7.63 31.43
C ASP A 132 28.04 7.58 29.95
N LEU A 133 27.11 7.80 29.02
CA LEU A 133 27.36 7.84 27.57
C LEU A 133 27.88 9.18 27.06
N GLY A 134 27.89 10.23 27.89
CA GLY A 134 28.27 11.58 27.47
C GLY A 134 27.26 12.25 26.53
N LEU A 135 26.01 11.80 26.55
CA LEU A 135 24.91 12.40 25.78
C LEU A 135 24.26 13.53 26.58
N ARG A 136 23.91 14.62 25.90
CA ARG A 136 23.33 15.82 26.55
C ARG A 136 21.82 15.92 26.41
N GLU A 137 21.27 15.43 25.30
CA GLU A 137 19.84 15.54 25.02
C GLU A 137 19.14 14.19 25.24
N GLY A 138 18.20 14.20 26.19
CA GLY A 138 17.40 13.05 26.58
C GLY A 138 15.91 13.34 26.45
N ILE A 139 15.17 12.42 25.85
CA ILE A 139 13.72 12.48 25.73
C ILE A 139 13.12 11.19 26.30
N ILE A 140 12.02 11.29 27.04
CA ILE A 140 11.19 10.13 27.39
C ILE A 140 9.85 10.26 26.68
N ALA A 141 9.55 9.33 25.79
CA ALA A 141 8.27 9.23 25.09
C ALA A 141 7.38 8.20 25.78
N CYS A 142 6.20 8.62 26.24
CA CYS A 142 5.30 7.78 27.03
C CYS A 142 3.83 7.87 26.60
N LEU A 143 3.20 6.72 26.36
CA LEU A 143 1.83 6.65 25.84
C LEU A 143 0.76 6.96 26.89
N SER A 144 1.04 6.65 28.16
CA SER A 144 0.12 6.88 29.28
C SER A 144 0.50 8.09 30.14
N GLY A 145 1.44 8.92 29.68
CA GLY A 145 1.90 10.10 30.41
C GLY A 145 2.79 9.76 31.62
N TYR A 146 2.83 10.69 32.58
CA TYR A 146 3.78 10.68 33.70
C TYR A 146 3.14 11.24 34.97
N ARG A 147 3.61 10.78 36.15
CA ARG A 147 3.21 11.35 37.45
C ARG A 147 3.95 12.66 37.74
N SER A 148 3.42 13.49 38.63
CA SER A 148 4.02 14.78 39.04
C SER A 148 5.46 14.66 39.56
N GLY A 149 5.79 13.55 40.23
CA GLY A 149 7.17 13.27 40.66
C GLY A 149 8.14 13.02 39.51
N ALA A 150 7.69 12.39 38.42
CA ALA A 150 8.49 12.20 37.21
C ALA A 150 8.67 13.52 36.46
N GLU A 151 7.62 14.35 36.36
CA GLU A 151 7.70 15.68 35.77
C GLU A 151 8.69 16.60 36.50
N THR A 152 8.63 16.61 37.84
CA THR A 152 9.56 17.40 38.67
C THR A 152 11.01 16.95 38.46
N ALA A 153 11.25 15.63 38.50
CA ALA A 153 12.58 15.07 38.27
C ALA A 153 13.10 15.36 36.86
N ALA A 154 12.25 15.26 35.83
CA ALA A 154 12.65 15.50 34.45
C ALA A 154 13.09 16.95 34.24
N ARG A 155 12.37 17.90 34.85
CA ARG A 155 12.74 19.32 34.84
C ARG A 155 14.08 19.58 35.54
N GLU A 156 14.31 18.97 36.71
CA GLU A 156 15.57 19.13 37.46
C GLU A 156 16.77 18.50 36.73
N MET A 157 16.56 17.36 36.08
CA MET A 157 17.60 16.55 35.44
C MET A 157 17.81 16.89 33.95
N GLY A 158 17.05 17.85 33.40
CA GLY A 158 17.16 18.29 32.02
C GLY A 158 16.65 17.27 30.98
N ILE A 159 15.67 16.43 31.35
CA ILE A 159 15.06 15.45 30.45
C ILE A 159 13.74 16.00 29.90
N THR A 160 13.56 15.90 28.58
CA THR A 160 12.31 16.30 27.92
C THR A 160 11.29 15.16 28.01
N LEU A 161 10.04 15.47 28.35
CA LEU A 161 8.95 14.50 28.38
C LEU A 161 8.03 14.70 27.18
N TRP A 162 7.79 13.64 26.42
CA TRP A 162 6.74 13.56 25.40
C TRP A 162 5.61 12.68 25.92
N GLY A 163 4.62 13.33 26.53
CA GLY A 163 3.36 12.69 26.93
C GLY A 163 2.39 12.50 25.75
N PRO A 164 1.17 12.02 26.01
CA PRO A 164 0.20 11.69 24.97
C PRO A 164 -0.11 12.85 24.01
N ASP A 165 -0.28 14.06 24.54
CA ASP A 165 -0.61 15.25 23.76
C ASP A 165 0.57 15.71 22.90
N GLU A 166 1.77 15.67 23.46
CA GLU A 166 2.99 16.06 22.76
C GLU A 166 3.30 15.06 21.64
N LEU A 167 3.16 13.77 21.92
CA LEU A 167 3.27 12.72 20.90
C LEU A 167 2.22 12.92 19.79
N ARG A 168 1.00 13.35 20.14
CA ARG A 168 -0.07 13.58 19.16
C ARG A 168 0.26 14.76 18.26
N SER A 169 0.78 15.83 18.85
CA SER A 169 1.22 17.01 18.10
C SER A 169 2.40 16.72 17.17
N ARG A 170 3.31 15.82 17.56
CA ARG A 170 4.53 15.53 16.79
C ARG A 170 4.35 14.44 15.75
N LEU A 171 3.69 13.34 16.11
CA LEU A 171 3.54 12.14 15.26
C LEU A 171 2.24 12.14 14.45
N GLY A 172 1.23 12.90 14.90
CA GLY A 172 -0.12 12.89 14.34
C GLY A 172 -1.03 11.84 14.99
N GLN A 173 -2.35 12.11 14.96
CA GLN A 173 -3.37 11.29 15.64
C GLN A 173 -3.48 9.86 15.13
N VAL A 174 -3.29 9.63 13.82
CA VAL A 174 -3.36 8.30 13.20
C VAL A 174 -2.24 7.40 13.73
N ALA A 175 -1.02 7.93 13.81
CA ALA A 175 0.17 7.19 14.19
C ALA A 175 0.10 6.68 15.65
N LEU A 176 -0.48 7.47 16.56
CA LEU A 176 -0.70 7.06 17.95
C LEU A 176 -1.84 6.06 18.15
N SER A 177 -2.86 6.11 17.29
CA SER A 177 -3.99 5.17 17.33
C SER A 177 -3.51 3.75 17.03
N ASP A 178 -2.53 3.62 16.11
CA ASP A 178 -1.88 2.37 15.74
C ASP A 178 -1.02 1.77 16.87
N ILE A 179 -0.31 2.62 17.62
CA ILE A 179 0.54 2.19 18.74
C ILE A 179 -0.31 1.73 19.94
N SER A 180 -1.40 2.45 20.24
CA SER A 180 -2.17 2.25 21.47
C SER A 180 -3.07 1.01 21.43
N THR A 181 -3.48 0.54 20.25
CA THR A 181 -4.61 -0.41 20.15
C THR A 181 -4.24 -1.88 20.04
N GLY A 182 -3.04 -2.27 19.59
CA GLY A 182 -2.81 -3.69 19.27
C GLY A 182 -3.94 -4.28 18.42
N ALA A 183 -4.55 -3.47 17.54
CA ALA A 183 -5.84 -3.78 16.93
C ALA A 183 -5.75 -5.09 16.15
N PRO A 184 -6.71 -6.02 16.30
CA PRO A 184 -6.68 -7.30 15.60
C PRO A 184 -6.56 -7.05 14.10
N LYS A 185 -5.68 -7.81 13.42
CA LYS A 185 -5.52 -7.72 11.96
C LYS A 185 -6.89 -7.76 11.31
N LYS A 186 -7.20 -6.78 10.48
CA LYS A 186 -8.38 -6.82 9.63
C LYS A 186 -7.96 -7.47 8.33
N LEU A 187 -7.98 -8.79 8.34
CA LEU A 187 -7.61 -9.60 7.20
C LEU A 187 -8.77 -9.64 6.21
N ALA A 188 -8.46 -9.49 4.93
CA ALA A 188 -9.42 -9.56 3.86
C ALA A 188 -8.81 -10.23 2.62
N THR A 189 -9.67 -10.67 1.71
CA THR A 189 -9.26 -11.11 0.38
C THR A 189 -8.79 -9.91 -0.43
N GLY A 190 -7.59 -9.97 -1.02
CA GLY A 190 -7.06 -8.89 -1.84
C GLY A 190 -6.10 -9.35 -2.92
N LEU A 191 -5.63 -8.39 -3.72
CA LEU A 191 -4.58 -8.59 -4.70
C LEU A 191 -3.23 -8.17 -4.10
N PRO A 192 -2.12 -8.85 -4.44
CA PRO A 192 -0.81 -8.46 -3.92
C PRO A 192 -0.33 -7.17 -4.59
N PHE A 193 0.43 -6.36 -3.85
CA PHE A 193 1.27 -5.35 -4.51
C PHE A 193 2.32 -6.05 -5.38
N THR A 194 2.56 -5.49 -6.55
CA THR A 194 3.62 -5.87 -7.49
C THR A 194 4.59 -4.72 -7.74
N LEU A 195 4.19 -3.49 -7.35
CA LEU A 195 5.04 -2.30 -7.36
C LEU A 195 5.47 -1.92 -5.95
N THR A 196 6.68 -1.40 -5.84
CA THR A 196 7.10 -0.60 -4.68
C THR A 196 6.68 0.87 -4.83
N ILE A 197 6.74 1.62 -3.72
CA ILE A 197 6.41 3.05 -3.73
C ILE A 197 7.41 3.88 -4.55
N GLU A 198 8.68 3.46 -4.61
CA GLU A 198 9.71 4.06 -5.45
C GLU A 198 9.38 3.89 -6.93
N GLN A 199 8.85 2.73 -7.32
CA GLN A 199 8.42 2.45 -8.68
C GLN A 199 7.12 3.19 -9.05
N ALA A 200 6.25 3.47 -8.08
CA ALA A 200 5.04 4.25 -8.31
C ALA A 200 5.31 5.76 -8.46
N ARG A 201 6.39 6.28 -7.84
CA ARG A 201 6.71 7.72 -7.80
C ARG A 201 6.81 8.39 -9.19
N PRO A 202 7.51 7.81 -10.19
CA PRO A 202 7.57 8.39 -11.54
C PRO A 202 6.20 8.46 -12.24
N LEU A 203 5.26 7.58 -11.89
CA LEU A 203 3.91 7.62 -12.44
C LEU A 203 3.15 8.83 -11.92
N PHE A 204 3.29 9.16 -10.63
CA PHE A 204 2.73 10.40 -10.08
C PHE A 204 3.37 11.64 -10.69
N GLU A 205 4.71 11.66 -10.81
CA GLU A 205 5.42 12.79 -11.42
C GLU A 205 5.00 13.02 -12.88
N LYS A 206 4.75 11.94 -13.63
CA LYS A 206 4.22 12.04 -14.99
C LYS A 206 2.83 12.68 -15.02
N GLU A 207 1.97 12.33 -14.06
CA GLU A 207 0.61 12.87 -13.94
C GLU A 207 0.56 14.32 -13.46
N THR A 208 1.59 14.80 -12.75
CA THR A 208 1.68 16.18 -12.24
C THR A 208 2.49 17.11 -13.14
N LYS A 209 3.12 16.59 -14.20
CA LYS A 209 3.78 17.41 -15.23
C LYS A 209 2.74 18.21 -16.02
N GLY A 210 2.71 19.52 -15.78
CA GLY A 210 1.92 20.45 -16.57
C GLY A 210 2.32 20.46 -18.06
N LYS A 211 1.42 20.93 -18.94
CA LYS A 211 1.75 21.07 -20.37
C LYS A 211 2.84 22.12 -20.52
N LEU A 212 3.99 21.75 -21.12
CA LEU A 212 5.14 22.64 -21.31
C LEU A 212 5.65 23.30 -20.01
N GLY A 213 5.49 22.64 -18.85
CA GLY A 213 5.91 23.17 -17.55
C GLY A 213 4.94 24.17 -16.92
N ILE A 214 3.86 24.54 -17.61
CA ILE A 214 2.80 25.40 -17.07
C ILE A 214 1.76 24.51 -16.36
N GLY A 215 1.48 24.81 -15.10
CA GLY A 215 0.51 24.08 -14.29
C GLY A 215 1.05 22.79 -13.66
N ALA A 216 2.37 22.71 -13.42
CA ALA A 216 2.96 21.61 -12.67
C ALA A 216 2.41 21.59 -11.22
N GLU A 217 2.13 20.40 -10.72
CA GLU A 217 1.63 20.18 -9.36
C GLU A 217 2.71 19.54 -8.49
N GLU A 218 2.72 19.89 -7.21
CA GLU A 218 3.63 19.31 -6.24
C GLU A 218 2.97 18.13 -5.54
N ILE A 219 3.67 17.00 -5.46
CA ILE A 219 3.22 15.85 -4.66
C ILE A 219 3.66 16.10 -3.22
N VAL A 220 2.70 16.38 -2.34
CA VAL A 220 2.97 16.71 -0.93
C VAL A 220 2.83 15.53 0.01
N TRP A 221 2.21 14.44 -0.46
CA TRP A 221 1.98 13.23 0.33
C TRP A 221 1.73 12.03 -0.58
N VAL A 222 2.23 10.86 -0.21
CA VAL A 222 1.96 9.57 -0.87
C VAL A 222 1.83 8.49 0.20
N SER A 223 0.84 7.61 0.07
CA SER A 223 0.67 6.43 0.93
C SER A 223 0.11 5.25 0.16
N PRO A 224 0.45 3.99 0.55
CA PRO A 224 -0.33 2.84 0.14
C PRO A 224 -1.75 2.92 0.72
N ALA A 225 -2.71 2.38 -0.02
CA ALA A 225 -4.09 2.20 0.40
C ALA A 225 -4.73 0.97 -0.27
N TRP A 226 -5.81 0.49 0.31
CA TRP A 226 -6.64 -0.60 -0.19
C TRP A 226 -7.95 -0.06 -0.73
N LEU A 227 -8.20 -0.29 -2.02
CA LEU A 227 -9.43 0.06 -2.70
C LEU A 227 -10.39 -1.13 -2.63
N PRO A 228 -11.57 -1.03 -1.98
CA PRO A 228 -12.56 -2.08 -2.04
C PRO A 228 -13.10 -2.23 -3.46
N VAL A 229 -13.12 -3.45 -3.98
CA VAL A 229 -13.58 -3.78 -5.33
C VAL A 229 -14.53 -4.98 -5.30
N ALA A 230 -15.51 -4.99 -6.20
CA ALA A 230 -16.21 -6.19 -6.61
C ALA A 230 -15.53 -6.78 -7.83
N VAL A 231 -14.97 -7.98 -7.69
CA VAL A 231 -14.46 -8.77 -8.81
C VAL A 231 -15.57 -9.67 -9.32
N VAL A 232 -16.11 -9.34 -10.50
CA VAL A 232 -17.23 -10.07 -11.12
C VAL A 232 -16.69 -10.99 -12.20
N GLN A 233 -16.97 -12.28 -12.05
CA GLN A 233 -16.77 -13.25 -13.13
C GLN A 233 -17.91 -13.12 -14.14
N VAL A 234 -17.57 -12.96 -15.42
CA VAL A 234 -18.54 -12.80 -16.49
C VAL A 234 -18.31 -13.85 -17.57
N ALA A 235 -19.34 -14.64 -17.87
CA ALA A 235 -19.37 -15.50 -19.04
C ALA A 235 -19.74 -14.68 -20.27
N LEU A 236 -18.85 -14.69 -21.26
CA LEU A 236 -19.01 -14.04 -22.56
C LEU A 236 -19.23 -15.10 -23.63
N THR A 237 -20.42 -15.12 -24.24
CA THR A 237 -20.76 -16.03 -25.33
C THR A 237 -20.83 -15.28 -26.65
N SER A 238 -20.01 -15.68 -27.63
CA SER A 238 -20.15 -15.31 -29.04
C SER A 238 -20.76 -16.47 -29.83
N VAL A 239 -21.42 -16.14 -30.94
CA VAL A 239 -21.83 -17.13 -31.94
C VAL A 239 -20.92 -16.92 -33.15
N GLU A 240 -20.09 -17.92 -33.45
CA GLU A 240 -19.09 -17.85 -34.50
C GLU A 240 -19.37 -18.90 -35.60
N GLY A 241 -18.83 -18.67 -36.80
CA GLY A 241 -18.98 -19.54 -37.96
C GLY A 241 -20.01 -19.06 -38.99
N ARG A 242 -19.62 -19.10 -40.28
CA ARG A 242 -20.46 -18.66 -41.42
C ARG A 242 -21.49 -19.72 -41.87
N LEU A 243 -21.14 -21.01 -41.76
CA LEU A 243 -21.97 -22.13 -42.23
C LEU A 243 -22.61 -22.92 -41.08
N LYS A 244 -21.86 -23.19 -40.01
CA LYS A 244 -22.37 -23.82 -38.78
C LYS A 244 -22.13 -22.84 -37.63
N LYS A 245 -23.21 -22.25 -37.12
CA LYS A 245 -23.16 -21.36 -35.96
C LYS A 245 -22.83 -22.18 -34.72
N VAL A 246 -21.67 -21.95 -34.12
CA VAL A 246 -21.23 -22.58 -32.87
C VAL A 246 -21.13 -21.51 -31.80
N ALA A 247 -21.79 -21.74 -30.66
CA ALA A 247 -21.65 -20.87 -29.50
C ALA A 247 -20.33 -21.18 -28.80
N GLN A 248 -19.47 -20.16 -28.62
CA GLN A 248 -18.26 -20.25 -27.84
C GLN A 248 -18.39 -19.36 -26.61
N THR A 249 -18.13 -19.92 -25.43
CA THR A 249 -18.17 -19.18 -24.16
C THR A 249 -16.78 -19.11 -23.56
N ARG A 250 -16.33 -17.89 -23.24
CA ARG A 250 -15.13 -17.63 -22.44
C ARG A 250 -15.48 -16.85 -21.18
N ARG A 251 -14.62 -16.91 -20.16
CA ARG A 251 -14.82 -16.18 -18.91
C ARG A 251 -13.78 -15.08 -18.76
N ILE A 252 -14.20 -13.95 -18.20
CA ILE A 252 -13.34 -12.85 -17.79
C ILE A 252 -13.69 -12.47 -16.36
N TRP A 253 -12.76 -11.80 -15.67
CA TRP A 253 -12.99 -11.23 -14.36
C TRP A 253 -12.75 -9.73 -14.44
N ASN A 254 -13.76 -8.93 -14.12
CA ASN A 254 -13.65 -7.49 -14.10
C ASN A 254 -13.75 -7.00 -12.65
N ALA A 255 -12.80 -6.18 -12.22
CA ALA A 255 -12.82 -5.52 -10.92
C ALA A 255 -13.42 -4.12 -11.06
N TYR A 256 -14.47 -3.86 -10.30
CA TYR A 256 -15.14 -2.56 -10.22
C TYR A 256 -14.97 -2.00 -8.83
N GLU A 257 -14.55 -0.74 -8.72
CA GLU A 257 -14.39 -0.11 -7.42
C GLU A 257 -15.73 0.10 -6.70
N LEU A 258 -15.75 -0.05 -5.38
CA LEU A 258 -16.96 0.03 -4.56
C LEU A 258 -17.26 1.46 -4.07
N LEU A 259 -16.88 2.49 -4.83
CA LEU A 259 -17.23 3.88 -4.58
C LEU A 259 -18.32 4.35 -5.56
N ASP A 260 -18.10 4.23 -6.88
CA ASP A 260 -19.06 4.65 -7.93
C ASP A 260 -19.36 3.60 -9.03
N GLY A 261 -18.71 2.44 -8.99
CA GLY A 261 -18.89 1.31 -9.91
C GLY A 261 -18.02 1.37 -11.16
N GLY A 262 -16.99 2.22 -11.19
CA GLY A 262 -16.01 2.28 -12.26
C GLY A 262 -15.18 1.00 -12.39
N LEU A 263 -14.96 0.56 -13.63
CA LEU A 263 -14.02 -0.51 -13.92
C LEU A 263 -12.59 -0.05 -13.62
N VAL A 264 -11.86 -0.83 -12.82
CA VAL A 264 -10.45 -0.57 -12.47
C VAL A 264 -9.50 -1.63 -13.01
N ALA A 265 -9.93 -2.90 -13.18
CA ALA A 265 -9.08 -3.92 -13.80
C ALA A 265 -9.89 -5.00 -14.53
N SER A 266 -9.25 -5.66 -15.48
CA SER A 266 -9.80 -6.82 -16.21
C SER A 266 -8.74 -7.92 -16.28
N PHE A 267 -9.15 -9.13 -15.92
CA PHE A 267 -8.30 -10.33 -15.92
C PHE A 267 -8.86 -11.34 -16.93
N PRO A 268 -8.03 -11.90 -17.82
CA PRO A 268 -8.44 -12.92 -18.78
C PRO A 268 -8.63 -14.30 -18.14
N GLY A 269 -8.22 -14.47 -16.89
CA GLY A 269 -8.34 -15.66 -16.07
C GLY A 269 -8.65 -15.29 -14.61
N PRO A 270 -8.92 -16.28 -13.74
CA PRO A 270 -9.21 -16.02 -12.35
C PRO A 270 -8.01 -15.32 -11.67
N PRO A 271 -8.23 -14.17 -10.99
CA PRO A 271 -7.15 -13.49 -10.30
C PRO A 271 -6.65 -14.31 -9.10
N GLN A 272 -5.36 -14.21 -8.82
CA GLN A 272 -4.75 -14.83 -7.64
C GLN A 272 -4.94 -13.92 -6.42
N PHE A 273 -5.91 -14.28 -5.58
CA PHE A 273 -6.13 -13.58 -4.32
C PHE A 273 -5.16 -14.05 -3.24
N VAL A 274 -4.77 -13.12 -2.38
CA VAL A 274 -4.00 -13.37 -1.16
C VAL A 274 -4.73 -12.75 0.03
N GLU A 275 -4.36 -13.17 1.23
CA GLU A 275 -4.79 -12.50 2.44
C GLU A 275 -4.02 -11.18 2.61
N VAL A 276 -4.75 -10.08 2.77
CA VAL A 276 -4.20 -8.74 2.93
C VAL A 276 -4.67 -8.11 4.22
N ASP A 277 -3.79 -7.33 4.86
CA ASP A 277 -4.13 -6.55 6.04
C ASP A 277 -4.60 -5.16 5.62
N ILE A 278 -5.88 -4.89 5.84
CA ILE A 278 -6.55 -3.66 5.38
C ILE A 278 -6.73 -2.63 6.49
N ARG A 279 -6.07 -2.79 7.64
CA ARG A 279 -6.15 -1.83 8.75
C ARG A 279 -5.60 -0.47 8.35
N ASN A 280 -6.36 0.57 8.69
CA ASN A 280 -5.98 2.00 8.67
C ASN A 280 -5.46 2.53 7.32
N THR A 281 -5.60 1.73 6.28
CA THR A 281 -5.17 1.99 4.91
C THR A 281 -6.26 1.63 3.91
N SER A 282 -7.44 1.19 4.35
CA SER A 282 -8.57 0.88 3.47
C SER A 282 -9.50 2.06 3.27
N LEU A 283 -9.85 2.31 2.01
CA LEU A 283 -11.04 3.09 1.70
C LEU A 283 -12.29 2.32 2.12
N ARG A 284 -13.32 3.03 2.55
CA ARG A 284 -14.62 2.41 2.87
C ARG A 284 -15.39 2.13 1.57
N PRO A 285 -16.19 1.05 1.47
CA PRO A 285 -17.10 0.92 0.34
C PRO A 285 -18.28 1.89 0.50
N LYS A 286 -18.69 2.55 -0.59
CA LYS A 286 -19.93 3.36 -0.68
C LYS A 286 -21.09 2.58 -1.30
N GLN A 287 -20.80 1.43 -1.92
CA GLN A 287 -21.80 0.52 -2.49
C GLN A 287 -21.53 -0.95 -2.12
N LYS A 288 -22.57 -1.77 -2.22
CA LYS A 288 -22.48 -3.22 -2.07
C LYS A 288 -21.90 -3.85 -3.33
N ASP A 289 -21.24 -4.99 -3.18
CA ASP A 289 -20.62 -5.74 -4.28
C ASP A 289 -21.59 -6.18 -5.37
N ALA A 290 -22.82 -6.57 -4.99
CA ALA A 290 -23.89 -6.92 -5.92
C ALA A 290 -24.26 -5.79 -6.91
N ALA A 291 -23.91 -4.53 -6.62
CA ALA A 291 -24.17 -3.40 -7.52
C ALA A 291 -23.43 -3.56 -8.86
N ALA A 292 -22.21 -4.11 -8.85
CA ALA A 292 -21.43 -4.29 -10.07
C ALA A 292 -22.05 -5.31 -11.03
N ALA A 293 -22.44 -6.49 -10.52
CA ALA A 293 -23.12 -7.51 -11.32
C ALA A 293 -24.45 -7.00 -11.89
N ARG A 294 -25.25 -6.32 -11.06
CA ARG A 294 -26.51 -5.70 -11.49
C ARG A 294 -26.31 -4.66 -12.59
N ALA A 295 -25.28 -3.81 -12.48
CA ALA A 295 -24.97 -2.82 -13.50
C ALA A 295 -24.65 -3.46 -14.86
N ILE A 296 -23.98 -4.61 -14.87
CA ILE A 296 -23.72 -5.40 -16.09
C ILE A 296 -25.02 -5.96 -16.65
N GLU A 297 -25.85 -6.62 -15.83
CA GLU A 297 -27.14 -7.19 -16.24
C GLU A 297 -28.06 -6.13 -16.86
N ASP A 298 -28.20 -4.99 -16.18
CA ASP A 298 -29.01 -3.86 -16.65
C ASP A 298 -28.47 -3.31 -17.98
N ALA A 299 -27.16 -3.14 -18.11
CA ALA A 299 -26.54 -2.65 -19.35
C ALA A 299 -26.73 -3.64 -20.52
N VAL A 300 -26.57 -4.94 -20.27
CA VAL A 300 -26.79 -6.00 -21.26
C VAL A 300 -28.26 -6.06 -21.67
N GLY A 301 -29.19 -5.97 -20.71
CA GLY A 301 -30.62 -5.94 -20.97
C GLY A 301 -31.01 -4.75 -21.84
N LYS A 302 -30.50 -3.56 -21.53
CA LYS A 302 -30.74 -2.35 -22.34
C LYS A 302 -30.18 -2.46 -23.75
N TYR A 303 -28.94 -2.95 -23.90
CA TYR A 303 -28.34 -3.17 -25.22
C TYR A 303 -29.18 -4.12 -26.09
N LYS A 304 -29.73 -5.19 -25.51
CA LYS A 304 -30.61 -6.13 -26.23
C LYS A 304 -31.99 -5.58 -26.56
N SER A 305 -32.50 -4.66 -25.74
CA SER A 305 -33.85 -4.10 -25.94
C SER A 305 -33.93 -3.05 -27.06
N VAL A 306 -32.80 -2.49 -27.49
CA VAL A 306 -32.77 -1.44 -28.51
C VAL A 306 -32.54 -2.00 -29.91
N SER A 307 -33.29 -1.51 -30.88
CA SER A 307 -33.25 -1.97 -32.28
C SER A 307 -32.57 -0.99 -33.24
N THR A 308 -32.58 0.31 -32.93
CA THR A 308 -31.95 1.32 -33.80
C THR A 308 -30.43 1.26 -33.68
N GLU A 309 -29.72 1.37 -34.79
CA GLU A 309 -28.26 1.35 -34.84
C GLU A 309 -27.61 2.39 -33.93
N ALA A 310 -28.10 3.65 -33.94
CA ALA A 310 -27.59 4.71 -33.08
C ALA A 310 -27.75 4.40 -31.59
N ALA A 311 -28.87 3.78 -31.17
CA ALA A 311 -29.04 3.36 -29.78
C ALA A 311 -28.17 2.14 -29.44
N GLN A 312 -28.07 1.16 -30.34
CA GLN A 312 -27.19 0.01 -30.15
C GLN A 312 -25.74 0.44 -29.96
N LEU A 313 -25.24 1.39 -30.77
CA LEU A 313 -23.89 1.92 -30.62
C LEU A 313 -23.67 2.61 -29.26
N ARG A 314 -24.61 3.46 -28.82
CA ARG A 314 -24.53 4.10 -27.49
C ARG A 314 -24.52 3.09 -26.36
N HIS A 315 -25.36 2.06 -26.43
CA HIS A 315 -25.41 1.02 -25.40
C HIS A 315 -24.19 0.08 -25.47
N ALA A 316 -23.62 -0.16 -26.65
CA ALA A 316 -22.35 -0.89 -26.81
C ALA A 316 -21.18 -0.12 -26.17
N GLN A 317 -21.12 1.20 -26.32
CA GLN A 317 -20.11 2.04 -25.64
C GLN A 317 -20.25 1.95 -24.11
N ARG A 318 -21.48 1.95 -23.59
CA ARG A 318 -21.74 1.77 -22.15
C ARG A 318 -21.29 0.39 -21.66
N LEU A 319 -21.51 -0.67 -22.44
CA LEU A 319 -20.96 -2.01 -22.15
C LEU A 319 -19.44 -2.01 -22.16
N GLY A 320 -18.83 -1.34 -23.14
CA GLY A 320 -17.36 -1.18 -23.21
C GLY A 320 -16.78 -0.48 -21.98
N ALA A 321 -17.46 0.53 -21.44
CA ALA A 321 -17.05 1.19 -20.19
C ALA A 321 -17.13 0.28 -18.95
N LEU A 322 -17.93 -0.80 -19.01
CA LEU A 322 -17.97 -1.87 -18.02
C LEU A 322 -17.00 -3.02 -18.36
N GLY A 323 -16.15 -2.87 -19.38
CA GLY A 323 -15.24 -3.94 -19.81
C GLY A 323 -15.97 -5.14 -20.42
N ILE A 324 -17.19 -4.94 -20.92
CA ILE A 324 -18.00 -5.98 -21.57
C ILE A 324 -17.97 -5.74 -23.08
N PRO A 325 -17.39 -6.66 -23.88
CA PRO A 325 -17.37 -6.49 -25.33
C PRO A 325 -18.75 -6.75 -25.93
N ALA A 326 -19.26 -5.83 -26.73
CA ALA A 326 -20.36 -6.10 -27.65
C ALA A 326 -19.80 -6.74 -28.95
N PRO A 327 -20.54 -7.62 -29.65
CA PRO A 327 -21.94 -8.02 -29.43
C PRO A 327 -22.09 -9.29 -28.55
N PHE A 328 -21.12 -9.60 -27.69
CA PHE A 328 -21.19 -10.83 -26.88
C PHE A 328 -22.41 -10.81 -25.96
N ARG A 329 -23.00 -12.00 -25.75
CA ARG A 329 -23.88 -12.20 -24.61
C ARG A 329 -23.00 -12.26 -23.37
N ALA A 330 -23.24 -11.35 -22.42
CA ALA A 330 -22.57 -11.35 -21.14
C ALA A 330 -23.54 -11.77 -20.03
N VAL A 331 -23.08 -12.62 -19.11
CA VAL A 331 -23.82 -13.08 -17.93
C VAL A 331 -22.85 -13.07 -16.74
N PRO A 332 -23.08 -12.25 -15.70
CA PRO A 332 -22.36 -12.38 -14.43
C PRO A 332 -22.64 -13.76 -13.80
N GLU A 333 -21.61 -14.48 -13.41
CA GLU A 333 -21.74 -15.82 -12.80
C GLU A 333 -21.48 -15.78 -11.29
N SER A 334 -20.54 -14.95 -10.85
CA SER A 334 -20.17 -14.81 -9.44
C SER A 334 -19.55 -13.45 -9.15
N THR A 335 -19.56 -13.04 -7.89
CA THR A 335 -18.91 -11.80 -7.41
C THR A 335 -18.11 -12.10 -6.15
N THR A 336 -16.89 -11.57 -6.09
CA THR A 336 -16.00 -11.63 -4.93
C THR A 336 -15.68 -10.21 -4.48
N THR A 337 -16.01 -9.86 -3.24
CA THR A 337 -15.48 -8.64 -2.62
C THR A 337 -14.00 -8.85 -2.33
N ALA A 338 -13.15 -7.96 -2.85
CA ALA A 338 -11.71 -7.99 -2.63
C ALA A 338 -11.16 -6.58 -2.43
N PHE A 339 -9.88 -6.49 -2.06
CA PHE A 339 -9.16 -5.24 -1.91
C PHE A 339 -8.02 -5.14 -2.91
N MET A 340 -8.05 -4.11 -3.73
CA MET A 340 -7.04 -3.82 -4.74
C MET A 340 -5.99 -2.86 -4.18
N PRO A 341 -4.69 -3.14 -4.34
CA PRO A 341 -3.64 -2.28 -3.84
C PRO A 341 -3.53 -1.02 -4.72
N ILE A 342 -3.55 0.14 -4.09
CA ILE A 342 -3.29 1.41 -4.76
C ILE A 342 -2.29 2.24 -3.95
N TYR A 343 -1.56 3.12 -4.63
CA TYR A 343 -0.90 4.25 -4.01
C TYR A 343 -1.75 5.49 -4.23
N ILE A 344 -2.02 6.26 -3.18
CA ILE A 344 -2.73 7.54 -3.24
C ILE A 344 -1.73 8.66 -3.00
N ALA A 345 -1.74 9.66 -3.86
CA ALA A 345 -0.96 10.88 -3.71
C ALA A 345 -1.88 12.11 -3.62
N ILE A 346 -1.49 13.10 -2.81
CA ILE A 346 -2.07 14.44 -2.83
C ILE A 346 -1.19 15.31 -3.72
N ALA A 347 -1.74 15.74 -4.86
CA ALA A 347 -1.12 16.72 -5.74
C ALA A 347 -1.71 18.11 -5.45
N ARG A 348 -0.85 19.08 -5.17
CA ARG A 348 -1.23 20.45 -4.79
C ARG A 348 -0.78 21.46 -5.83
N ARG A 349 -1.63 22.46 -6.05
CA ARG A 349 -1.36 23.70 -6.80
C ARG A 349 -1.90 24.91 -6.05
N ARG A 350 -1.58 26.12 -6.52
CA ARG A 350 -2.06 27.39 -5.92
C ARG A 350 -3.59 27.46 -5.75
N GLU A 351 -4.35 26.83 -6.65
CA GLU A 351 -5.82 26.89 -6.69
C GLU A 351 -6.52 25.71 -5.97
N GLY A 352 -5.77 24.76 -5.40
CA GLY A 352 -6.38 23.61 -4.71
C GLY A 352 -5.54 22.34 -4.74
N GLU A 353 -6.14 21.25 -4.30
CA GLU A 353 -5.54 19.93 -4.22
C GLU A 353 -6.40 18.89 -4.93
N ARG A 354 -5.77 17.85 -5.47
CA ARG A 354 -6.45 16.68 -6.04
C ARG A 354 -5.76 15.39 -5.64
N LEU A 355 -6.50 14.29 -5.68
CA LEU A 355 -6.01 12.95 -5.37
C LEU A 355 -5.67 12.21 -6.66
N ILE A 356 -4.52 11.53 -6.65
CA ILE A 356 -4.06 10.66 -7.73
C ILE A 356 -3.94 9.25 -7.17
N ALA A 357 -4.51 8.27 -7.86
CA ALA A 357 -4.39 6.86 -7.55
C ALA A 357 -3.59 6.12 -8.63
N VAL A 358 -2.58 5.39 -8.19
CA VAL A 358 -1.79 4.47 -9.01
C VAL A 358 -2.09 3.05 -8.56
N ASP A 359 -2.43 2.18 -9.51
CA ASP A 359 -2.60 0.74 -9.32
C ASP A 359 -1.27 0.09 -8.92
N GLY A 360 -1.23 -0.44 -7.69
CA GLY A 360 -0.08 -1.14 -7.12
C GLY A 360 0.08 -2.57 -7.60
N HIS A 361 -0.79 -3.08 -8.48
CA HIS A 361 -0.76 -4.42 -9.08
C HIS A 361 -0.48 -4.40 -10.59
N HIS A 362 -1.06 -3.47 -11.36
CA HIS A 362 -0.90 -3.41 -12.83
C HIS A 362 -0.11 -2.21 -13.38
N GLN A 363 0.47 -1.36 -12.52
CA GLN A 363 1.31 -0.22 -12.93
C GLN A 363 0.58 0.85 -13.76
N ARG A 364 -0.68 1.17 -13.41
CA ARG A 364 -1.52 2.09 -14.19
C ARG A 364 -2.13 3.18 -13.33
N VAL A 365 -2.32 4.35 -13.93
CA VAL A 365 -3.11 5.44 -13.33
C VAL A 365 -4.55 5.27 -13.77
N HIS A 366 -5.51 5.58 -12.89
CA HIS A 366 -6.95 5.51 -13.20
C HIS A 366 -7.57 6.91 -13.22
N PRO A 367 -7.70 7.57 -14.38
CA PRO A 367 -8.23 8.94 -14.46
C PRO A 367 -9.63 9.09 -13.86
N ARG A 368 -10.52 8.11 -14.07
CA ARG A 368 -11.87 8.12 -13.47
C ARG A 368 -11.80 8.01 -11.95
N LEU A 369 -11.01 7.07 -11.42
CA LEU A 369 -10.83 6.92 -9.98
C LEU A 369 -10.24 8.19 -9.36
N ASN A 370 -9.28 8.86 -10.01
CA ASN A 370 -8.72 10.13 -9.54
C ASN A 370 -9.83 11.19 -9.37
N ALA A 371 -10.74 11.29 -10.35
CA ALA A 371 -11.86 12.22 -10.28
C ALA A 371 -12.80 11.87 -9.12
N VAL A 372 -13.15 10.59 -8.94
CA VAL A 372 -14.01 10.10 -7.85
C VAL A 372 -13.38 10.38 -6.48
N LEU A 373 -12.10 10.05 -6.30
CA LEU A 373 -11.38 10.29 -5.05
C LEU A 373 -11.29 11.80 -4.76
N THR A 374 -10.96 12.61 -5.76
CA THR A 374 -10.86 14.07 -5.61
C THR A 374 -12.21 14.69 -5.23
N GLN A 375 -13.30 14.29 -5.89
CA GLN A 375 -14.66 14.73 -5.57
C GLN A 375 -15.07 14.35 -4.13
N HIS A 376 -14.50 13.27 -3.59
CA HIS A 376 -14.79 12.75 -2.26
C HIS A 376 -13.60 12.86 -1.30
N SER A 377 -12.74 13.87 -1.46
CA SER A 377 -11.47 14.00 -0.72
C SER A 377 -11.64 14.03 0.82
N HIS A 378 -12.70 14.66 1.32
CA HIS A 378 -13.03 14.64 2.75
C HIS A 378 -13.32 13.22 3.25
N TRP A 379 -14.15 12.49 2.52
CA TRP A 379 -14.51 11.11 2.83
C TRP A 379 -13.32 10.14 2.71
N VAL A 380 -12.41 10.39 1.75
CA VAL A 380 -11.14 9.67 1.64
C VAL A 380 -10.31 9.86 2.92
N ARG A 381 -10.19 11.10 3.42
CA ARG A 381 -9.50 11.41 4.68
C ARG A 381 -10.13 10.72 5.88
N GLU A 382 -11.46 10.78 6.00
CA GLU A 382 -12.20 10.10 7.06
C GLU A 382 -12.00 8.58 7.04
N SER A 383 -11.88 7.97 5.85
CA SER A 383 -11.65 6.54 5.71
C SER A 383 -10.34 6.07 6.36
N PHE A 384 -9.35 6.97 6.46
CA PHE A 384 -8.08 6.71 7.17
C PHE A 384 -8.07 7.20 8.62
N SER A 385 -9.04 8.02 9.03
CA SER A 385 -9.08 8.68 10.36
C SER A 385 -9.92 7.92 11.38
N SER A 386 -10.71 6.94 10.94
CA SER A 386 -11.73 6.29 11.75
C SER A 386 -11.68 4.78 11.53
N THR A 387 -10.68 4.08 12.06
CA THR A 387 -10.83 2.65 12.37
C THR A 387 -9.91 2.25 13.50
#